data_AF-A0A2V7VK67-F1
#
_entry.id   AF-A0A2V7VK67-F1
#
_cell.length_a   1.000
_cell.length_b   1.000
_cell.length_c   1.000
_cell.angle_alpha   90.00
_cell.angle_beta   90.00
_cell.angle_gamma   90.00
#
_symmetry.space_group_name_H-M   'P 1'
#
loop_
_entity.id
_entity.type
_entity.pdbx_description
1 polymer ?
#
loop_
_entity_poly.entity_id
_entity_poly.type
_entity_poly.pdbx_seq_one_letter_code
_entity_poly.pdbx_strand_id
1 'polypeptide(L)'
;ARGAGDPQALIASIRRAIWAVNRNQALPNPRTLEEIKSDSLGQNRLRTILIAAFAGLALSMAALGVYGVLSYVTAQRTLELGVRAALGASATDLVRLVVRAGSTSVLLGLIIGAYGAVGLTRWLREILFEVEPTDPATMAVTAGVLILVGWAACYVPARRAAGADPMTALRTE
;
A
#
# COMPACT_ATOMS: atom_id res chain seq x y z
N ALA A 1 4.13 -39.22 5.21
CA ALA A 1 5.51 -39.55 5.61
C ALA A 1 6.49 -38.68 4.83
N ARG A 2 7.44 -38.01 5.49
CA ARG A 2 8.53 -37.30 4.80
C ARG A 2 9.64 -38.32 4.51
N GLY A 3 9.95 -38.56 3.23
CA GLY A 3 11.01 -39.47 2.81
C GLY A 3 12.15 -38.68 2.16
N ALA A 4 13.39 -38.92 2.58
CA ALA A 4 14.59 -38.40 1.92
C ALA A 4 14.97 -39.38 0.79
N GLY A 5 14.53 -39.11 -0.44
CA GLY A 5 14.79 -39.94 -1.61
C GLY A 5 14.01 -39.47 -2.85
N ASP A 6 14.28 -40.08 -4.01
CA ASP A 6 13.59 -39.78 -5.26
C ASP A 6 12.06 -40.02 -5.10
N PRO A 7 11.21 -38.98 -5.26
CA PRO A 7 9.77 -39.06 -5.02
C PRO A 7 9.09 -40.17 -5.84
N GLN A 8 9.55 -40.42 -7.06
CA GLN A 8 8.95 -41.44 -7.93
C GLN A 8 9.24 -42.86 -7.41
N ALA A 9 10.44 -43.09 -6.88
CA ALA A 9 10.82 -44.38 -6.29
C ALA A 9 10.05 -44.68 -4.99
N LEU A 10 9.83 -43.65 -4.16
CA LEU A 10 9.01 -43.73 -2.94
C LEU A 10 7.52 -43.96 -3.24
N ILE A 11 6.98 -43.31 -4.27
CA ILE A 11 5.61 -43.53 -4.73
C ILE A 11 5.43 -44.98 -5.21
N ALA A 12 6.40 -45.52 -5.95
CA ALA A 12 6.34 -46.88 -6.48
C ALA A 12 6.43 -47.96 -5.37
N SER A 13 7.20 -47.71 -4.30
CA SER A 13 7.31 -48.63 -3.16
C SER A 13 6.07 -48.61 -2.27
N ILE A 14 5.52 -47.43 -1.99
CA ILE A 14 4.27 -47.26 -1.23
C ILE A 14 3.08 -47.89 -2.00
N ARG A 15 3.00 -47.68 -3.31
CA ARG A 15 1.98 -48.29 -4.17
C ARG A 15 2.01 -49.82 -4.09
N ARG A 16 3.20 -50.43 -4.17
CA ARG A 16 3.38 -51.88 -4.05
C ARG A 16 2.95 -52.41 -2.69
N ALA A 17 3.27 -51.71 -1.60
CA ALA A 17 2.85 -52.09 -0.25
C ALA A 17 1.33 -52.01 -0.06
N ILE A 18 0.67 -50.98 -0.60
CA ILE A 18 -0.79 -50.83 -0.52
C ILE A 18 -1.50 -51.92 -1.31
N TRP A 19 -1.04 -52.21 -2.53
CA TRP A 19 -1.61 -53.28 -3.37
C TRP A 19 -1.32 -54.69 -2.87
N ALA A 20 -0.33 -54.87 -1.99
CA ALA A 20 -0.11 -56.15 -1.31
C ALA A 20 -1.21 -56.45 -0.25
N VAL A 21 -1.85 -55.41 0.29
CA VAL A 21 -2.93 -55.53 1.28
C VAL A 21 -4.31 -55.45 0.61
N ASN A 22 -4.51 -54.53 -0.33
CA ASN A 22 -5.76 -54.37 -1.06
C ASN A 22 -5.55 -53.93 -2.51
N ARG A 23 -5.77 -54.85 -3.45
CA ARG A 23 -5.57 -54.64 -4.89
C ARG A 23 -6.64 -53.78 -5.57
N ASN A 24 -7.81 -53.63 -4.96
CA ASN A 24 -8.93 -52.88 -5.54
C ASN A 24 -8.96 -51.41 -5.09
N GLN A 25 -7.96 -50.97 -4.33
CA GLN A 25 -7.86 -49.60 -3.85
C GLN A 25 -7.43 -48.66 -4.99
N ALA A 26 -8.33 -47.75 -5.40
CA ALA A 26 -7.98 -46.64 -6.29
C ALA A 26 -6.99 -45.71 -5.57
N LEU A 27 -5.78 -45.59 -6.10
CA LEU A 27 -4.78 -44.67 -5.58
C LEU A 27 -4.95 -43.31 -6.28
N PRO A 28 -5.27 -42.23 -5.55
CA PRO A 28 -5.26 -40.87 -6.10
C PRO A 28 -3.89 -40.56 -6.69
N ASN A 29 -3.85 -39.73 -7.74
CA ASN A 29 -2.60 -39.39 -8.42
C ASN A 29 -1.63 -38.75 -7.41
N PRO A 30 -0.49 -39.41 -7.07
CA PRO A 30 0.37 -38.99 -5.99
C PRO A 30 1.15 -37.76 -6.43
N ARG A 31 0.75 -36.59 -5.92
CA ARG A 31 1.44 -35.32 -6.18
C ARG A 31 2.53 -35.08 -5.15
N THR A 32 3.65 -34.55 -5.60
CA THR A 32 4.73 -34.11 -4.70
C THR A 32 4.31 -32.84 -3.94
N LEU A 33 4.90 -32.60 -2.76
CA LEU A 33 4.71 -31.32 -2.07
C LEU A 33 5.21 -30.14 -2.93
N GLU A 34 6.21 -30.36 -3.77
CA GLU A 34 6.73 -29.38 -4.74
C GLU A 34 5.66 -29.02 -5.80
N GLU A 35 4.94 -30.01 -6.35
CA GLU A 35 3.83 -29.79 -7.31
C GLU A 35 2.64 -29.05 -6.68
N ILE A 36 2.26 -29.42 -5.46
CA ILE A 36 1.18 -28.73 -4.74
C ILE A 36 1.57 -27.29 -4.45
N LYS A 37 2.84 -27.06 -4.12
CA LYS A 37 3.40 -25.72 -3.91
C LYS A 37 3.44 -24.94 -5.22
N SER A 38 3.86 -25.51 -6.35
CA SER A 38 3.92 -24.82 -7.64
C SER A 38 2.54 -24.42 -8.16
N ASP A 39 1.54 -25.30 -8.04
CA ASP A 39 0.14 -24.99 -8.42
C ASP A 39 -0.43 -23.89 -7.52
N SER A 40 -0.17 -23.96 -6.22
CA SER A 40 -0.66 -22.97 -5.25
C SER A 40 0.01 -21.60 -5.43
N LEU A 41 1.28 -21.57 -5.84
CA LEU A 41 2.02 -20.32 -6.11
C LEU A 41 1.47 -19.57 -7.33
N GLY A 42 1.00 -20.27 -8.36
CA GLY A 42 0.43 -19.63 -9.56
C GLY A 42 -0.83 -18.81 -9.26
N GLN A 43 -1.75 -19.38 -8.50
CA GLN A 43 -3.02 -18.74 -8.14
C GLN A 43 -2.83 -17.60 -7.11
N ASN A 44 -1.92 -17.79 -6.13
CA ASN A 44 -1.60 -16.74 -5.16
C ASN A 44 -0.91 -15.54 -5.81
N ARG A 45 0.01 -15.78 -6.76
CA ARG A 45 0.76 -14.70 -7.44
C ARG A 45 -0.15 -13.77 -8.22
N LEU A 46 -1.14 -14.31 -8.94
CA LEU A 46 -2.11 -13.50 -9.68
C LEU A 46 -2.92 -12.62 -8.71
N ARG A 47 -3.38 -13.18 -7.58
CA ARG A 47 -4.11 -12.43 -6.55
C ARG A 47 -3.26 -11.32 -5.95
N THR A 48 -2.00 -11.60 -5.61
CA THR A 48 -1.06 -10.60 -5.09
C THR A 48 -0.81 -9.48 -6.09
N ILE A 49 -0.63 -9.79 -7.38
CA ILE A 49 -0.43 -8.78 -8.42
C ILE A 49 -1.66 -7.89 -8.55
N LEU A 50 -2.87 -8.46 -8.55
CA LEU A 50 -4.10 -7.67 -8.60
C LEU A 50 -4.23 -6.74 -7.39
N ILE A 51 -4.02 -7.26 -6.16
CA ILE A 51 -4.06 -6.44 -4.94
C ILE A 51 -3.01 -5.32 -5.01
N ALA A 52 -1.79 -5.62 -5.46
CA ALA A 52 -0.74 -4.62 -5.62
C ALA A 52 -1.11 -3.55 -6.66
N ALA A 53 -1.71 -3.93 -7.78
CA ALA A 53 -2.19 -3.00 -8.79
C ALA A 53 -3.31 -2.08 -8.25
N PHE A 54 -4.31 -2.66 -7.56
CA PHE A 54 -5.38 -1.88 -6.93
C PHE A 54 -4.84 -0.93 -5.85
N ALA A 55 -3.90 -1.39 -5.02
CA ALA A 55 -3.25 -0.55 -4.03
C ALA A 55 -2.49 0.61 -4.69
N GLY A 56 -1.77 0.36 -5.79
CA GLY A 56 -1.09 1.39 -6.56
C GLY A 56 -2.04 2.44 -7.14
N LEU A 57 -3.18 2.00 -7.68
CA LEU A 57 -4.22 2.91 -8.19
C LEU A 57 -4.85 3.75 -7.06
N ALA A 58 -5.19 3.11 -5.94
CA ALA A 58 -5.75 3.80 -4.77
C ALA A 58 -4.78 4.86 -4.23
N LEU A 59 -3.50 4.51 -4.15
CA LEU A 59 -2.44 5.43 -3.73
C LEU A 59 -2.30 6.61 -4.70
N SER A 60 -2.37 6.35 -6.01
CA SER A 60 -2.33 7.39 -7.04
C SER A 60 -3.52 8.34 -6.95
N MET A 61 -4.74 7.80 -6.78
CA MET A 61 -5.94 8.61 -6.57
C MET A 61 -5.86 9.44 -5.29
N ALA A 62 -5.37 8.87 -4.20
CA ALA A 62 -5.17 9.61 -2.95
C ALA A 62 -4.18 10.76 -3.14
N ALA A 63 -3.03 10.51 -3.79
CA ALA A 63 -2.04 11.54 -4.07
C ALA A 63 -2.59 12.66 -4.96
N LEU A 64 -3.36 12.33 -6.01
CA LEU A 64 -4.01 13.30 -6.88
C LEU A 64 -5.07 14.12 -6.13
N GLY A 65 -5.86 13.49 -5.26
CA GLY A 65 -6.86 14.16 -4.43
C GLY A 65 -6.21 15.14 -3.45
N VAL A 66 -5.16 14.73 -2.74
CA VAL A 66 -4.38 15.60 -1.84
C VAL A 66 -3.77 16.76 -2.62
N TYR A 67 -3.17 16.49 -3.79
CA TYR A 67 -2.64 17.54 -4.66
C TYR A 67 -3.72 18.53 -5.09
N GLY A 68 -4.89 18.05 -5.53
CA GLY A 68 -5.99 18.91 -5.97
C GLY A 68 -6.52 19.81 -4.86
N VAL A 69 -6.82 19.23 -3.69
CA VAL A 69 -7.30 19.99 -2.53
C VAL A 69 -6.24 21.00 -2.07
N LEU A 70 -4.98 20.59 -1.95
CA LEU A 70 -3.94 21.48 -1.47
C LEU A 70 -3.61 22.57 -2.49
N SER A 71 -3.57 22.25 -3.79
CA SER A 71 -3.40 23.22 -4.87
C SER A 71 -4.51 24.26 -4.86
N TYR A 72 -5.76 23.83 -4.65
CA TYR A 72 -6.91 24.72 -4.55
C TYR A 72 -6.82 25.65 -3.33
N VAL A 73 -6.53 25.10 -2.14
CA VAL A 73 -6.38 25.88 -0.91
C VAL A 73 -5.20 26.85 -1.00
N THR A 74 -4.09 26.44 -1.60
CA THR A 74 -2.94 27.33 -1.84
C THR A 74 -3.26 28.42 -2.84
N ALA A 75 -4.05 28.12 -3.88
CA ALA A 75 -4.49 29.12 -4.86
C ALA A 75 -5.38 30.18 -4.20
N GLN A 76 -6.30 29.79 -3.30
CA GLN A 76 -7.11 30.74 -2.53
C GLN A 76 -6.28 31.60 -1.55
N ARG A 77 -5.14 31.10 -1.06
CA ARG A 77 -4.24 31.82 -0.15
C ARG A 77 -3.09 32.55 -0.85
N THR A 78 -3.11 32.65 -2.18
CA THR A 78 -2.06 33.34 -2.95
C THR A 78 -1.89 34.80 -2.55
N LEU A 79 -2.97 35.51 -2.21
CA LEU A 79 -2.91 36.88 -1.70
C LEU A 79 -2.16 36.99 -0.36
N GLU A 80 -2.48 36.12 0.60
CA GLU A 80 -1.79 36.10 1.91
C GLU A 80 -0.29 35.75 1.76
N LEU A 81 0.01 34.77 0.91
CA LEU A 81 1.37 34.33 0.61
C LEU A 81 2.14 35.42 -0.14
N GLY A 82 1.50 36.13 -1.07
CA GLY A 82 2.06 37.26 -1.82
C GLY A 82 2.37 38.47 -0.94
N VAL A 83 1.49 38.81 0.00
CA VAL A 83 1.76 39.87 0.99
C VAL A 83 2.93 39.50 1.89
N ARG A 84 3.01 38.24 2.37
CA ARG A 84 4.16 37.77 3.17
C ARG A 84 5.47 37.77 2.37
N ALA A 85 5.42 37.39 1.09
CA ALA A 85 6.57 37.46 0.21
C ALA A 85 7.04 38.91 0.01
N ALA A 86 6.11 39.85 -0.18
CA ALA A 86 6.41 41.29 -0.29
C ALA A 86 7.00 41.89 1.00
N LEU A 87 6.65 41.33 2.16
CA LEU A 87 7.24 41.66 3.47
C LEU A 87 8.61 40.99 3.71
N GLY A 88 9.15 40.25 2.73
CA GLY A 88 10.49 39.65 2.78
C GLY A 88 10.54 38.22 3.31
N ALA A 89 9.41 37.51 3.41
CA ALA A 89 9.42 36.09 3.78
C ALA A 89 10.17 35.25 2.74
N SER A 90 11.03 34.34 3.21
CA SER A 90 11.76 33.43 2.32
C SER A 90 10.81 32.41 1.67
N ALA A 91 11.10 32.01 0.43
CA ALA A 91 10.35 30.95 -0.25
C ALA A 91 10.29 29.65 0.59
N THR A 92 11.34 29.39 1.38
CA THR A 92 11.42 28.23 2.29
C THR A 92 10.41 28.32 3.44
N ASP A 93 10.15 29.51 3.98
CA ASP A 93 9.16 29.71 5.05
C ASP A 93 7.73 29.49 4.54
N LEU A 94 7.44 29.93 3.31
CA LEU A 94 6.15 29.72 2.65
C LEU A 94 5.92 28.23 2.36
N VAL A 95 6.93 27.53 1.83
CA VAL A 95 6.85 26.07 1.61
C VAL A 95 6.65 25.34 2.94
N ARG A 96 7.39 25.71 4.00
CA ARG A 96 7.29 25.08 5.32
C ARG A 96 5.89 25.25 5.92
N LEU A 97 5.27 26.40 5.73
CA LEU A 97 3.90 26.65 6.19
C LEU A 97 2.89 25.72 5.50
N VAL A 98 2.97 25.58 4.17
CA VAL A 98 2.07 24.73 3.38
C VAL A 98 2.30 23.26 3.70
N VAL A 99 3.55 22.81 3.79
CA VAL A 99 3.91 21.43 4.16
C VAL A 99 3.43 21.11 5.57
N ARG A 100 3.56 22.03 6.53
CA ARG A 100 3.07 21.84 7.90
C ARG A 100 1.54 21.73 7.95
N ALA A 101 0.82 22.53 7.16
CA ALA A 101 -0.62 22.42 7.04
C ALA A 101 -1.03 21.07 6.42
N GLY A 102 -0.37 20.65 5.34
CA GLY A 102 -0.61 19.34 4.69
C GLY A 102 -0.25 18.16 5.59
N SER A 103 0.78 18.29 6.43
CA SER A 103 1.21 17.25 7.37
C SER A 103 0.11 16.89 8.36
N THR A 104 -0.67 17.86 8.82
CA THR A 104 -1.79 17.62 9.74
C THR A 104 -2.87 16.76 9.07
N SER A 105 -3.19 17.02 7.80
CA SER A 105 -4.14 16.21 7.03
C SER A 105 -3.64 14.79 6.81
N VAL A 106 -2.35 14.62 6.48
CA VAL A 106 -1.72 13.30 6.31
C VAL A 106 -1.74 12.51 7.62
N LEU A 107 -1.40 13.15 8.75
CA LEU A 107 -1.39 12.51 10.07
C LEU A 107 -2.80 12.10 10.52
N LEU A 108 -3.81 12.96 10.33
CA LEU A 108 -5.20 12.62 10.64
C LEU A 108 -5.69 11.44 9.78
N GLY A 109 -5.41 11.49 8.48
CA GLY A 109 -5.73 10.38 7.57
C GLY A 109 -5.05 9.07 7.98
N LEU A 110 -3.79 9.13 8.40
CA LEU A 110 -3.03 7.96 8.87
C LEU A 110 -3.62 7.37 10.14
N ILE A 111 -3.98 8.20 11.12
CA ILE A 111 -4.59 7.76 12.37
C ILE A 111 -5.95 7.10 12.10
N ILE A 112 -6.82 7.77 11.35
CA ILE A 112 -8.14 7.25 10.98
C ILE A 112 -8.01 5.94 10.20
N GLY A 113 -7.09 5.89 9.23
CA GLY A 113 -6.80 4.71 8.43
C GLY A 113 -6.28 3.54 9.27
N ALA A 114 -5.38 3.80 10.23
CA ALA A 114 -4.84 2.78 11.13
C ALA A 114 -5.93 2.17 12.02
N TYR A 115 -6.79 2.99 12.64
CA TYR A 115 -7.92 2.51 13.41
C TYR A 115 -8.92 1.74 12.55
N GLY A 116 -9.21 2.23 11.34
CA GLY A 116 -10.06 1.55 10.37
C GLY A 116 -9.51 0.19 9.96
N ALA A 117 -8.22 0.10 9.66
CA ALA A 117 -7.55 -1.14 9.28
C ALA A 117 -7.61 -2.19 10.39
N VAL A 118 -7.34 -1.79 11.64
CA VAL A 118 -7.45 -2.69 12.80
C VAL A 118 -8.88 -3.15 13.01
N GLY A 119 -9.86 -2.24 12.93
CA GLY A 119 -11.28 -2.57 13.07
C GLY A 119 -11.76 -3.55 12.00
N LEU A 120 -11.42 -3.31 10.74
CA LEU A 120 -11.83 -4.16 9.61
C LEU A 120 -11.17 -5.54 9.66
N THR A 121 -9.88 -5.60 10.04
CA THR A 121 -9.15 -6.86 10.20
C THR A 121 -9.75 -7.71 11.32
N ARG A 122 -10.15 -7.09 12.43
CA ARG A 122 -10.86 -7.78 13.53
C ARG A 122 -12.18 -8.37 13.07
N TRP A 123 -12.97 -7.61 12.31
CA TRP A 123 -14.24 -8.09 11.79
C TRP A 123 -14.08 -9.23 10.77
N LEU A 124 -13.08 -9.12 9.88
CA LEU A 124 -12.76 -10.17 8.90
C LEU A 124 -12.31 -11.48 9.55
N ARG A 125 -11.65 -11.42 10.71
CA ARG A 125 -11.24 -12.61 11.47
C ARG A 125 -12.43 -13.45 11.93
N GLU A 126 -13.59 -12.82 12.16
CA GLU A 126 -14.82 -13.53 12.55
C GLU A 126 -15.44 -14.30 11.38
N ILE A 127 -15.14 -13.90 10.14
CA ILE A 127 -15.72 -14.46 8.91
C ILE A 127 -14.75 -15.43 8.21
N LEU A 128 -13.44 -15.17 8.28
CA LEU A 128 -12.39 -15.90 7.57
C LEU A 128 -11.39 -16.48 8.58
N PHE A 129 -11.44 -17.80 8.78
CA PHE A 129 -10.41 -18.54 9.53
C PHE A 129 -9.04 -18.30 8.85
N GLU A 130 -7.98 -18.11 9.66
CA GLU A 130 -6.57 -17.90 9.27
C GLU A 130 -6.14 -16.51 8.77
N VAL A 131 -6.89 -15.44 9.02
CA VAL A 131 -6.31 -14.07 8.92
C VAL A 131 -5.50 -13.77 10.18
N GLU A 132 -4.19 -13.94 10.08
CA GLU A 132 -3.26 -13.63 11.17
C GLU A 132 -3.21 -12.11 11.38
N PRO A 133 -3.47 -11.62 12.61
CA PRO A 133 -3.74 -10.21 12.84
C PRO A 133 -2.46 -9.39 12.71
N THR A 134 -2.49 -8.41 11.81
CA THR A 134 -1.66 -7.20 11.85
C THR A 134 -0.18 -7.48 12.08
N ASP A 135 0.53 -7.87 11.03
CA ASP A 135 2.00 -7.84 11.03
C ASP A 135 2.47 -6.37 11.28
N PRO A 136 3.09 -6.09 12.44
CA PRO A 136 3.52 -4.73 12.78
C PRO A 136 4.54 -4.18 11.78
N ALA A 137 5.36 -5.04 11.17
CA ALA A 137 6.33 -4.63 10.16
C ALA A 137 5.61 -4.12 8.91
N THR A 138 4.62 -4.86 8.41
CA THR A 138 3.79 -4.44 7.27
C THR A 138 3.05 -3.13 7.55
N MET A 139 2.48 -2.96 8.75
CA MET A 139 1.84 -1.69 9.14
C MET A 139 2.83 -0.52 9.21
N ALA A 140 4.01 -0.73 9.77
CA ALA A 140 5.04 0.30 9.85
C ALA A 140 5.54 0.73 8.47
N VAL A 141 5.79 -0.24 7.57
CA VAL A 141 6.22 0.02 6.20
C VAL A 141 5.14 0.76 5.43
N THR A 142 3.88 0.33 5.49
CA THR A 142 2.78 1.01 4.80
C THR A 142 2.55 2.42 5.33
N ALA A 143 2.59 2.62 6.65
CA ALA A 143 2.53 3.96 7.25
C ALA A 143 3.67 4.86 6.74
N GLY A 144 4.91 4.36 6.71
CA GLY A 144 6.06 5.08 6.18
C GLY A 144 5.88 5.47 4.71
N VAL A 145 5.42 4.54 3.87
CA VAL A 145 5.14 4.79 2.44
C VAL A 145 4.06 5.86 2.28
N LEU A 146 2.95 5.79 3.05
CA LEU A 146 1.88 6.78 2.98
C LEU A 146 2.33 8.18 3.42
N ILE A 147 3.18 8.27 4.45
CA ILE A 147 3.76 9.56 4.88
C ILE A 147 4.63 10.13 3.76
N LEU A 148 5.53 9.33 3.17
CA LEU A 148 6.41 9.77 2.08
C LEU A 148 5.60 10.25 0.88
N VAL A 149 4.57 9.52 0.48
CA VAL A 149 3.68 9.89 -0.63
C VAL A 149 2.90 11.17 -0.30
N GLY A 150 2.37 11.28 0.92
CA GLY A 150 1.68 12.49 1.38
C GLY A 150 2.60 13.71 1.34
N TRP A 151 3.83 13.60 1.84
CA TRP A 151 4.82 14.68 1.78
C TRP A 151 5.22 15.02 0.35
N ALA A 152 5.45 14.02 -0.51
CA ALA A 152 5.74 14.25 -1.92
C ALA A 152 4.59 14.98 -2.63
N ALA A 153 3.34 14.57 -2.37
CA ALA A 153 2.14 15.20 -2.91
C ALA A 153 1.97 16.64 -2.40
N CYS A 154 2.34 16.93 -1.14
CA CYS A 154 2.28 18.28 -0.57
C CYS A 154 3.43 19.19 -1.04
N TYR A 155 4.60 18.64 -1.34
CA TYR A 155 5.79 19.41 -1.69
C TYR A 155 5.66 20.10 -3.06
N VAL A 156 5.08 19.43 -4.05
CA VAL A 156 4.91 19.96 -5.41
C VAL A 156 4.06 21.25 -5.44
N PRO A 157 2.83 21.32 -4.88
CA PRO A 157 2.03 22.53 -4.88
C PRO A 157 2.64 23.62 -3.97
N ALA A 158 3.28 23.25 -2.85
CA ALA A 158 3.99 24.20 -1.99
C ALA A 158 5.12 24.92 -2.74
N ARG A 159 5.93 24.15 -3.50
CA ARG A 159 7.01 24.71 -4.32
C ARG A 159 6.46 25.55 -5.48
N ARG A 160 5.36 25.14 -6.10
CA ARG A 160 4.66 25.93 -7.12
C ARG A 160 4.15 27.26 -6.57
N ALA A 161 3.55 27.27 -5.39
CA ALA A 161 3.04 28.50 -4.76
C ALA A 161 4.16 29.46 -4.36
N ALA A 162 5.30 28.93 -3.86
CA ALA A 162 6.46 29.76 -3.48
C ALA A 162 7.27 30.28 -4.67
N GLY A 163 7.20 29.63 -5.83
CA GLY A 163 7.85 30.06 -7.07
C GLY A 163 6.96 30.86 -8.02
N ALA A 164 5.67 31.01 -7.72
CA ALA A 164 4.78 31.89 -8.48
C ALA A 164 5.17 33.34 -8.18
N ASP A 165 5.63 34.05 -9.20
CA ASP A 165 6.17 35.40 -9.08
C ASP A 165 5.06 36.36 -8.59
N PRO A 166 5.17 36.94 -7.37
CA PRO A 166 4.11 37.75 -6.77
C PRO A 166 3.76 38.98 -7.62
N MET A 167 4.68 39.45 -8.47
CA MET A 167 4.45 40.54 -9.40
C MET A 167 3.53 40.20 -10.57
N THR A 168 3.43 38.93 -10.99
CA THR A 168 2.45 38.51 -12.00
C THR A 168 1.04 38.40 -11.43
N ALA A 169 0.90 38.07 -10.14
CA ALA A 169 -0.41 37.96 -9.49
C ALA A 169 -1.11 39.33 -9.33
N LEU A 170 -0.34 40.41 -9.10
CA LEU A 170 -0.86 41.78 -8.99
C LEU A 170 -1.17 42.46 -10.33
N ARG A 171 -0.74 41.87 -11.46
CA ARG A 171 -0.92 42.46 -12.80
C ARG A 171 -2.13 41.90 -13.56
N THR A 172 -2.93 41.06 -12.90
CA THR A 172 -4.13 40.44 -13.50
C THR A 172 -5.44 41.02 -12.95
N GLU A 173 -5.38 42.16 -12.23
CA GLU A 173 -6.54 43.03 -12.01
C GLU A 173 -6.59 44.14 -13.06
#